data_AF-A0A349MFK4-F1
#
_entry.id   AF-A0A349MFK4-F1
#
_cell.length_a   1.000
_cell.length_b   1.000
_cell.length_c   1.000
_cell.angle_alpha   90.00
_cell.angle_beta   90.00
_cell.angle_gamma   90.00
#
_symmetry.space_group_name_H-M   'P 1'
#
loop_
_entity.id
_entity.type
_entity.pdbx_description
1 polymer ?
#
loop_
_entity_poly.entity_id
_entity_poly.type
_entity_poly.pdbx_seq_one_letter_code
_entity_poly.pdbx_strand_id
1 'polypeptide(L)' 'LDVQCKDHHGISYVVEMQIEKVPSFLKRIQYNSAKGYVQQLSKGEDYSTLRPIIAI' A
#
# COMPACT_ATOMS: atom_id res chain seq x y z
N LEU A 1 9.87 -8.83 6.13
CA LEU A 1 8.77 -8.47 7.06
C LEU A 1 8.27 -7.15 6.56
N ASP A 2 7.02 -7.06 6.13
CA ASP A 2 6.50 -5.86 5.48
C ASP A 2 5.81 -5.02 6.55
N VAL A 3 6.03 -3.70 6.54
CA VAL A 3 5.45 -2.79 7.53
C VAL A 3 4.37 -1.97 6.86
N GLN A 4 3.18 -1.96 7.44
CA GLN A 4 2.11 -1.05 7.04
C GLN A 4 1.81 -0.11 8.22
N CYS A 5 1.79 1.19 7.94
CA CYS A 5 1.37 2.19 8.93
C CYS A 5 0.48 3.25 8.28
N LYS A 6 -0.20 4.00 9.12
CA LYS A 6 -1.12 5.07 8.72
C LYS A 6 -0.77 6.32 9.50
N ASP A 7 -0.63 7.45 8.81
CA ASP A 7 -0.36 8.72 9.49
C ASP A 7 -1.63 9.34 10.08
N HIS A 8 -1.48 10.47 10.76
CA HIS A 8 -2.59 11.20 11.37
C HIS A 8 -3.55 11.82 10.33
N HIS A 9 -3.10 12.02 9.08
CA HIS A 9 -3.95 12.41 7.95
C HIS A 9 -4.61 11.22 7.26
N GLY A 10 -4.36 10.01 7.75
CA GLY A 10 -4.87 8.75 7.25
C GLY A 10 -4.29 8.28 5.92
N ILE A 11 -3.13 8.79 5.51
CA ILE A 11 -2.37 8.26 4.38
C ILE A 11 -1.74 6.94 4.81
N SER A 12 -1.82 5.92 3.95
CA SER A 12 -1.21 4.62 4.22
C SER A 12 0.19 4.55 3.63
N TYR A 13 1.13 4.02 4.41
CA TYR A 13 2.49 3.75 4.00
C TYR A 13 2.71 2.24 4.03
N VAL A 14 3.23 1.69 2.94
CA VAL A 14 3.60 0.29 2.81
C VAL A 14 5.10 0.23 2.55
N VAL A 15 5.83 -0.32 3.51
CA VAL A 15 7.29 -0.45 3.44
C VAL A 15 7.66 -1.91 3.24
N GLU A 16 8.30 -2.19 2.10
CA GLU A 16 8.73 -3.53 1.71
C GLU A 16 10.22 -3.69 2.04
N MET A 17 10.51 -4.52 3.05
CA MET A 17 11.86 -4.64 3.59
C MET A 17 12.61 -5.79 2.93
N GLN A 18 13.75 -5.49 2.31
CA GLN A 18 14.65 -6.49 1.73
C GLN A 18 16.09 -6.31 2.24
N ILE A 19 16.75 -7.43 2.56
CA ILE A 19 18.17 -7.45 2.96
C ILE A 19 19.07 -7.39 1.71
N GLU A 20 18.63 -8.00 0.61
CA GLU A 20 19.33 -8.03 -0.68
C GLU A 20 18.45 -7.50 -1.80
N LYS A 21 19.07 -7.01 -2.88
CA LYS A 21 18.33 -6.55 -4.06
C LYS A 21 17.79 -7.74 -4.85
N VAL A 22 16.50 -8.01 -4.68
CA VAL A 22 15.80 -9.09 -5.40
C VAL A 22 15.04 -8.55 -6.62
N PRO A 23 15.09 -9.21 -7.80
CA PRO A 23 14.35 -8.77 -8.99
C PRO A 23 12.82 -8.72 -8.81
N SER A 24 12.29 -9.46 -7.84
CA SER A 24 10.86 -9.50 -7.53
C SER A 24 10.38 -8.33 -6.67
N PHE A 25 11.29 -7.50 -6.14
CA PHE A 25 10.97 -6.38 -5.24
C PHE A 25 9.91 -5.44 -5.84
N LEU A 26 10.16 -4.98 -7.08
CA LEU A 26 9.25 -4.05 -7.76
C LEU A 26 7.85 -4.67 -7.97
N LYS A 27 7.79 -5.96 -8.31
CA LYS A 27 6.52 -6.67 -8.50
C LYS A 27 5.74 -6.76 -7.19
N ARG A 28 6.43 -6.99 -6.07
CA ARG A 28 5.81 -7.08 -4.74
C ARG A 28 5.30 -5.73 -4.26
N ILE A 29 6.10 -4.68 -4.41
CA ILE A 29 5.67 -3.30 -4.12
C ILE A 29 4.44 -2.94 -4.94
N GLN A 30 4.46 -3.15 -6.25
CA GLN A 30 3.33 -2.82 -7.12
C GLN A 30 2.07 -3.59 -6.73
N TYR A 31 2.19 -4.90 -6.51
CA TYR A 31 1.06 -5.75 -6.13
C TYR A 31 0.46 -5.33 -4.77
N ASN A 32 1.29 -5.17 -3.74
CA ASN A 32 0.81 -4.83 -2.40
C ASN A 32 0.22 -3.42 -2.35
N SER A 33 0.79 -2.46 -3.10
CA SER A 33 0.25 -1.09 -3.20
C SER A 33 -1.12 -1.07 -3.86
N ALA A 34 -1.26 -1.75 -5.01
CA ALA A 34 -2.52 -1.81 -5.73
C ALA A 34 -3.59 -2.53 -4.89
N LYS A 35 -3.22 -3.65 -4.26
CA LYS A 35 -4.10 -4.40 -3.36
C LYS A 35 -4.57 -3.54 -2.18
N GLY A 36 -3.65 -2.83 -1.52
CA GLY A 36 -3.99 -1.93 -0.43
C GLY A 36 -4.93 -0.81 -0.88
N TYR A 37 -4.73 -0.26 -2.07
CA TYR A 37 -5.55 0.84 -2.60
C TYR A 37 -6.99 0.41 -2.83
N VAL A 38 -7.20 -0.73 -3.51
CA VAL A 38 -8.56 -1.22 -3.79
C VAL A 38 -9.28 -1.73 -2.55
N GLN A 39 -8.55 -2.19 -1.53
CA GLN A 39 -9.11 -2.69 -0.28
C GLN A 39 -9.55 -1.58 0.69
N GLN A 40 -9.31 -0.30 0.38
CA GLN A 40 -9.80 0.81 1.18
C GLN A 40 -11.33 0.93 1.17
N LEU A 41 -11.98 0.41 0.14
CA LEU A 41 -13.43 0.51 -0.04
C LEU A 41 -14.09 -0.86 0.05
N SER A 42 -15.23 -0.87 0.74
CA SER A 42 -16.23 -1.93 0.71
C SER A 42 -17.24 -1.68 -0.41
N LYS A 43 -18.03 -2.71 -0.73
CA LYS A 43 -19.04 -2.62 -1.79
C LYS A 43 -20.07 -1.54 -1.44
N GLY A 44 -20.22 -0.56 -2.35
CA GLY A 44 -21.19 0.53 -2.21
C GLY A 44 -20.67 1.78 -1.51
N GLU A 45 -19.38 1.83 -1.16
CA GLU A 45 -18.76 3.05 -0.64
C GLU A 45 -18.36 4.04 -1.73
N ASP A 46 -18.29 5.33 -1.36
CA ASP A 46 -17.96 6.41 -2.28
C ASP A 46 -16.45 6.51 -2.54
N TYR A 47 -16.09 6.55 -3.82
CA TYR A 47 -14.72 6.72 -4.30
C TYR A 47 -14.07 8.02 -3.84
N SER A 48 -14.85 9.06 -3.50
CA SER A 48 -14.33 10.32 -2.96
C SER A 48 -13.55 10.15 -1.65
N THR A 49 -13.76 9.04 -0.94
CA THR A 49 -13.12 8.75 0.34
C THR A 49 -11.75 8.06 0.22
N LEU A 50 -11.36 7.67 -0.99
CA LEU A 50 -10.07 7.03 -1.26
C LEU A 50 -8.91 7.93 -0.90
N ARG A 51 -7.92 7.35 -0.21
CA ARG A 51 -6.67 8.03 0.16
C ARG A 51 -5.50 7.44 -0.62
N PRO A 52 -4.47 8.25 -0.90
CA PRO A 52 -3.27 7.75 -1.55
C PRO A 52 -2.57 6.72 -0.67
N ILE A 53 -1.87 5.78 -1.32
CA ILE A 53 -0.93 4.87 -0.67
C ILE A 53 0.47 5.19 -1.17
N ILE A 54 1.39 5.35 -0.23
CA ILE A 54 2.81 5.56 -0.51
C ILE A 54 3.52 4.23 -0.27
N ALA A 55 4.25 3.76 -1.28
CA ALA A 55 4.96 2.49 -1.21
C ALA A 55 6.44 2.67 -1.50
N ILE A 56 7.28 2.12 -0.62
CA ILE A 56 8.73 2.32 -0.58
C ILE A 56 9.43 0.99 -0.34
#